data_AF-A0A7W1UDE6-F1
#
_entry.id   AF-A0A7W1UDE6-F1
#
_cell.length_a   1.000
_cell.length_b   1.000
_cell.length_c   1.000
_cell.angle_alpha   90.00
_cell.angle_beta   90.00
_cell.angle_gamma   90.00
#
_symmetry.space_group_name_H-M   'P 1'
#
loop_
_entity.id
_entity.type
_entity.pdbx_description
1 polymer ?
#
loop_
_entity_poly.entity_id
_entity_poly.type
_entity_poly.pdbx_seq_one_letter_code
_entity_poly.pdbx_strand_id
1 'polypeptide(L)' 'MESKELYRHLLGISEPWTVEQVHLDMTREHVDVSVGHAKGVRFPCPECGQELAVYDHSAKRT' A
#
# COMPACT_ATOMS: atom_id res chain seq x y z
N MET A 1 -7.23 -9.84 -12.42
CA MET A 1 -5.88 -10.02 -11.83
C MET A 1 -4.88 -9.03 -12.40
N GLU A 2 -4.95 -8.68 -13.69
CA GLU A 2 -3.98 -7.79 -14.34
C GLU A 2 -3.89 -6.37 -13.75
N SER A 3 -5.00 -5.79 -13.29
CA SER A 3 -5.00 -4.43 -12.75
C SER A 3 -4.10 -4.28 -11.52
N LYS A 4 -4.12 -5.22 -10.57
CA LYS A 4 -3.30 -5.10 -9.35
C LYS A 4 -1.80 -5.14 -9.63
N GLU A 5 -1.35 -6.05 -10.49
CA GLU A 5 0.06 -6.15 -10.88
C GLU A 5 0.50 -4.96 -11.74
N LEU A 6 -0.36 -4.48 -12.64
CA LEU A 6 -0.09 -3.27 -13.42
C LEU A 6 0.14 -2.07 -12.50
N TYR A 7 -0.80 -1.81 -11.58
CA TYR A 7 -0.69 -0.68 -10.64
C TYR A 7 0.46 -0.87 -9.64
N ARG A 8 0.78 -2.11 -9.25
CA ARG A 8 1.96 -2.41 -8.44
C ARG A 8 3.24 -1.91 -9.11
N HIS A 9 3.43 -2.25 -10.39
CA HIS A 9 4.60 -1.80 -11.15
C HIS A 9 4.58 -0.30 -11.44
N LEU A 10 3.43 0.23 -11.86
CA LEU A 10 3.28 1.63 -12.24
C LEU A 10 3.54 2.58 -11.07
N LEU A 11 3.09 2.22 -9.86
CA LEU A 11 3.25 3.03 -8.65
C LEU A 11 4.53 2.69 -7.87
N GLY A 12 5.33 1.73 -8.34
CA GLY A 12 6.56 1.29 -7.67
C GLY A 12 6.29 0.64 -6.30
N ILE A 13 5.14 0.00 -6.13
CA ILE A 13 4.78 -0.67 -4.87
C ILE A 13 5.54 -1.99 -4.81
N SER A 14 6.44 -2.10 -3.82
CA SER A 14 7.23 -3.28 -3.53
C SER A 14 6.96 -3.78 -2.13
N GLU A 15 7.48 -4.97 -1.83
CA GLU A 15 7.53 -5.47 -0.46
C GLU A 15 8.09 -4.39 0.48
N PRO A 16 7.51 -4.23 1.68
CA PRO A 16 6.47 -5.07 2.31
C PRO A 16 5.01 -4.79 1.90
N TRP A 17 4.79 -3.86 0.97
CA TRP A 17 3.45 -3.42 0.56
C TRP A 17 2.93 -4.23 -0.63
N THR A 18 1.62 -4.48 -0.62
CA THR A 18 0.92 -5.18 -1.70
C THR A 18 -0.34 -4.41 -2.06
N VAL A 19 -0.66 -4.35 -3.36
CA VAL A 19 -1.92 -3.78 -3.85
C VAL A 19 -3.06 -4.72 -3.48
N GLU A 20 -3.90 -4.32 -2.52
CA GLU A 20 -5.05 -5.10 -2.08
C GLU A 20 -6.24 -4.93 -3.00
N GLN A 21 -6.50 -3.70 -3.45
CA GLN A 21 -7.65 -3.38 -4.28
C GLN A 21 -7.37 -2.20 -5.21
N VAL A 22 -7.95 -2.25 -6.40
CA VAL A 22 -7.98 -1.13 -7.35
C VAL A 22 -9.45 -0.90 -7.70
N HIS A 23 -9.93 0.32 -7.49
CA HIS A 23 -11.28 0.74 -7.84
C HIS A 23 -11.20 1.90 -8.83
N LEU A 24 -11.86 1.74 -9.98
CA LEU A 24 -11.89 2.74 -11.03
C LEU A 24 -13.27 3.41 -11.02
N ASP A 25 -13.28 4.71 -10.76
CA ASP A 25 -14.48 5.55 -10.86
C ASP A 25 -14.40 6.38 -12.14
N MET A 26 -15.07 5.92 -13.19
CA MET A 26 -15.11 6.62 -14.48
C MET A 26 -15.97 7.89 -14.43
N THR A 27 -16.92 7.97 -13.50
CA THR A 27 -17.78 9.16 -13.35
C THR A 27 -17.01 10.31 -12.73
N ARG A 28 -16.07 10.00 -11.83
CA ARG A 28 -15.19 10.98 -11.17
C ARG A 28 -13.80 11.07 -11.80
N GLU A 29 -13.54 10.31 -12.87
CA GLU A 29 -12.22 10.16 -13.51
C GLU A 29 -11.11 9.87 -12.49
N HIS A 30 -11.39 8.98 -11.55
CA HIS A 30 -10.51 8.69 -10.41
C HIS A 30 -10.18 7.20 -10.30
N VAL A 31 -8.97 6.91 -9.83
CA VAL A 31 -8.53 5.55 -9.51
C VAL A 31 -8.14 5.50 -8.05
N ASP A 32 -8.88 4.73 -7.26
CA ASP A 32 -8.56 4.43 -5.86
C ASP A 32 -7.74 3.14 -5.80
N VAL A 33 -6.47 3.25 -5.41
CA VAL A 33 -5.59 2.10 -5.18
C VAL A 33 -5.37 1.93 -3.67
N SER A 34 -5.90 0.84 -3.12
CA SER A 34 -5.68 0.44 -1.73
C SER A 34 -4.47 -0.47 -1.63
N VAL A 35 -3.52 -0.09 -0.79
CA VAL A 35 -2.34 -0.90 -0.44
C VAL A 35 -2.42 -1.36 1.00
N GLY A 36 -1.90 -2.55 1.25
CA GLY A 36 -1.79 -3.12 2.58
C GLY A 36 -0.48 -3.87 2.76
N HIS A 37 -0.28 -4.40 3.95
CA HIS A 37 0.88 -5.21 4.31
C HIS A 37 0.42 -6.38 5.16
N ALA A 38 1.19 -7.47 5.15
CA ALA A 38 0.89 -8.60 6.00
C ALA A 38 0.98 -8.23 7.49
N LYS A 39 0.22 -8.94 8.35
CA LYS A 39 0.31 -8.75 9.80
C LYS A 39 1.70 -9.15 10.30
N GLY A 40 2.26 -8.36 11.21
CA GLY A 40 3.56 -8.64 11.82
C GLY A 40 4.77 -8.23 10.98
N VAL A 41 4.55 -7.59 9.83
CA VAL A 41 5.65 -7.02 9.04
C VAL A 41 6.32 -5.89 9.80
N ARG A 42 7.64 -5.91 9.79
CA ARG A 42 8.49 -4.85 10.31
C ARG A 42 8.92 -3.94 9.18
N PHE A 43 9.04 -2.66 9.50
CA PHE A 43 9.43 -1.61 8.58
C PHE A 43 10.79 -1.06 9.00
N PRO A 44 11.70 -0.80 8.05
CA PRO A 44 12.95 -0.12 8.37
C PRO A 44 12.65 1.31 8.76
N CYS A 45 13.19 1.74 9.91
CA CYS A 45 13.13 3.13 10.33
C CYS A 45 13.84 4.02 9.28
N PRO A 46 13.22 5.12 8.82
CA PRO A 46 13.86 6.00 7.84
C PRO A 46 15.11 6.71 8.39
N GLU A 47 15.26 6.81 9.71
CA GLU A 47 16.41 7.48 10.34
C GLU A 47 17.59 6.53 10.61
N CYS A 48 17.31 5.30 11.05
CA CYS A 48 18.36 4.37 11.51
C CYS A 48 18.38 3.01 10.80
N GLY A 49 17.40 2.73 9.93
CA GLY A 49 17.30 1.47 9.18
C GLY A 49 16.88 0.25 10.00
N GLN A 50 16.67 0.38 11.31
CA GLN A 50 16.28 -0.74 12.16
C GLN A 50 14.85 -1.21 11.83
N GLU A 51 14.67 -2.53 11.74
CA GLU A 51 13.35 -3.13 11.55
C GLU A 51 12.48 -3.00 12.80
N LEU A 52 11.47 -2.14 12.73
CA LEU A 52 10.54 -1.84 13.82
C LEU A 52 9.12 -2.26 13.43
N ALA A 53 8.28 -2.56 14.42
CA ALA A 53 6.86 -2.76 14.19
C ALA A 53 6.21 -1.44 13.74
N VAL A 54 5.08 -1.53 13.03
CA VAL A 54 4.26 -0.36 12.69
C VAL A 54 3.91 0.40 13.97
N TYR A 55 4.30 1.67 14.01
CA TYR A 55 4.10 2.52 15.18
C TYR A 55 2.63 2.91 15.36
N ASP A 56 1.92 3.19 14.27
CA ASP A 56 0.54 3.66 14.31
C ASP A 56 -0.37 2.89 13.35
N HIS A 57 -1.42 2.27 13.91
CA HIS A 57 -2.53 1.64 13.19
C HIS A 57 -3.74 2.57 13.16
N SER A 58 -3.51 3.89 13.05
CA SER A 58 -4.54 4.90 12.92
C SER A 58 -5.58 4.47 11.89
N ALA A 59 -6.85 4.56 12.27
CA ALA A 59 -7.94 4.25 11.37
C ALA A 59 -7.82 5.10 10.10
N LYS A 60 -8.12 4.48 8.95
CA LYS A 60 -8.18 5.17 7.67
C LYS A 60 -9.03 6.43 7.83
N ARG A 61 -8.44 7.59 7.53
CA ARG A 61 -9.17 8.85 7.50
C ARG A 61 -10.06 8.85 6.25
N THR A 62 -11.37 9.04 6.46
CA THR A 62 -12.39 9.23 5.43
C THR A 62 -12.50 10.68 5.02
#